data_AF-A0A495V7M7-F1
#
_entry.id   AF-A0A495V7M7-F1
#
_cell.length_a   1.000
_cell.length_b   1.000
_cell.length_c   1.000
_cell.angle_alpha   90.00
_cell.angle_beta   90.00
_cell.angle_gamma   90.00
#
_symmetry.space_group_name_H-M   'P 1'
#
loop_
_entity.id
_entity.type
_entity.pdbx_description
1 polymer ?
#
loop_
_entity_poly.entity_id
_entity_poly.type
_entity_poly.pdbx_seq_one_letter_code
_entity_poly.pdbx_strand_id
1 'polypeptide(L)'
;MPSLTLKDIPVPLMERLRSRAAQDQRSLNREAIWLLEQALESTADPASRLRQESDAQLGAWEALSGRWEGSERDTDDLIADIYLSRTLGREHTL
;
A
#
# COMPACT_ATOMS: atom_id res chain seq x y z
N MET A 1 20.57 5.08 22.37
CA MET A 1 20.38 4.81 20.92
C MET A 1 21.71 5.02 20.23
N PRO A 2 22.07 4.18 19.25
CA PRO A 2 23.23 4.45 18.42
C PRO A 2 23.05 5.80 17.71
N SER A 3 24.14 6.58 17.62
CA SER A 3 24.18 7.84 16.91
C SER A 3 25.24 7.77 15.81
N LEU A 4 24.95 8.36 14.66
CA LEU A 4 25.84 8.43 13.51
C LEU A 4 26.02 9.88 13.12
N THR A 5 27.28 10.31 12.99
CA THR A 5 27.62 11.65 12.51
C THR A 5 28.25 11.53 11.13
N LEU A 6 27.57 12.03 10.11
CA LEU A 6 28.10 12.14 8.76
C LEU A 6 28.81 13.49 8.62
N LYS A 7 30.12 13.46 8.35
CA LYS A 7 30.95 14.64 8.14
C LYS A 7 31.19 14.86 6.65
N ASP A 8 31.57 16.09 6.29
CA ASP A 8 32.01 16.45 4.95
C ASP A 8 30.98 16.14 3.85
N ILE A 9 29.68 16.25 4.17
CA ILE A 9 28.61 16.09 3.19
C ILE A 9 28.70 17.24 2.18
N PRO A 10 28.84 16.96 0.87
CA PRO A 10 28.85 18.00 -0.14
C PRO A 10 27.57 18.85 -0.07
N VAL A 11 27.70 20.17 -0.15
CA VAL A 11 26.55 21.10 -0.14
C VAL A 11 25.46 20.69 -1.15
N PRO A 12 25.79 20.32 -2.41
CA PRO A 12 24.77 19.88 -3.37
C PRO A 12 24.01 18.63 -2.91
N LEU A 13 24.67 17.72 -2.18
CA LEU A 13 24.03 16.52 -1.64
C LEU A 13 23.10 16.86 -0.47
N MET A 14 23.52 17.78 0.41
CA MET A 14 22.69 18.26 1.52
C MET A 14 21.40 18.94 1.02
N GLU A 15 21.50 19.75 -0.04
CA GLU A 15 20.33 20.41 -0.65
C GLU A 15 19.37 19.40 -1.27
N ARG A 16 19.89 18.39 -1.99
CA ARG A 16 19.06 17.30 -2.54
C ARG A 16 18.32 16.53 -1.44
N LEU A 17 19.02 16.23 -0.35
CA LEU A 17 18.44 15.57 0.83
C LEU A 17 17.31 16.41 1.44
N ARG A 18 17.51 17.73 1.59
CA ARG A 18 16.50 18.65 2.12
C ARG A 18 15.27 18.72 1.23
N SER A 19 15.47 18.86 -0.09
CA SER A 19 14.38 18.90 -1.06
C SER A 19 13.54 17.63 -1.03
N ARG A 20 14.19 16.46 -0.97
CA ARG A 20 13.51 15.16 -0.89
C ARG A 20 12.75 15.00 0.43
N ALA A 21 13.37 15.36 1.55
CA ALA A 21 12.73 15.32 2.86
C ALA A 21 11.46 16.21 2.90
N ALA A 22 11.51 17.39 2.29
CA ALA A 22 10.35 18.28 2.18
C ALA A 22 9.24 17.68 1.29
N GLN A 23 9.61 17.09 0.15
CA GLN A 23 8.68 16.42 -0.75
C GLN A 23 7.94 15.25 -0.08
N ASP A 24 8.68 14.43 0.67
CA ASP A 24 8.15 13.25 1.34
C ASP A 24 7.57 13.55 2.74
N GLN A 25 7.50 14.83 3.13
CA GLN A 25 7.02 15.33 4.43
C GLN A 25 7.70 14.65 5.63
N ARG A 26 9.01 14.41 5.52
CA ARG A 26 9.84 13.78 6.54
C ARG A 26 10.83 14.77 7.12
N SER A 27 11.24 14.52 8.38
CA SER A 27 12.43 15.21 8.91
C SER A 27 13.68 14.76 8.16
N LEU A 28 14.69 15.63 8.08
CA LEU A 28 15.96 15.31 7.43
C LEU A 28 16.62 14.05 8.00
N ASN A 29 16.53 13.85 9.33
CA ASN A 29 17.04 12.66 9.99
C ASN A 29 16.28 11.39 9.54
N ARG A 30 14.96 11.45 9.45
CA ARG A 30 14.14 10.31 9.01
C ARG A 30 14.39 9.98 7.54
N GLU A 31 14.61 10.98 6.70
CA GLU A 31 14.97 10.78 5.30
C GLU A 31 16.36 10.14 5.16
N ALA A 32 17.35 10.59 5.94
CA ALA A 32 18.68 9.97 5.95
C ALA A 32 18.62 8.49 6.39
N ILE A 33 17.84 8.17 7.43
CA ILE A 33 17.64 6.79 7.88
C ILE A 33 16.97 5.96 6.78
N TRP A 34 15.88 6.45 6.19
CA TRP A 34 15.16 5.74 5.14
C TRP A 34 16.05 5.44 3.92
N LEU A 35 16.91 6.37 3.52
CA LEU A 35 17.87 6.15 2.44
C LEU A 35 18.94 5.11 2.79
N LEU A 36 19.41 5.08 4.05
CA LEU A 36 20.34 4.05 4.51
C LEU A 36 19.68 2.67 4.53
N GLU A 37 18.44 2.57 5.01
CA GLU A 37 17.65 1.34 4.99
C GLU A 37 17.48 0.83 3.55
N GLN A 38 17.06 1.71 2.64
CA GLN A 38 16.91 1.35 1.22
C GLN A 38 18.23 0.93 0.58
N ALA A 39 19.34 1.61 0.89
CA ALA A 39 20.65 1.24 0.36
C ALA A 39 21.08 -0.14 0.83
N LEU A 40 20.85 -0.45 2.12
CA LEU A 40 21.17 -1.75 2.70
C LEU A 40 20.27 -2.86 2.15
N GLU A 41 18.96 -2.59 1.98
CA GLU A 41 18.00 -3.51 1.35
C GLU A 41 18.28 -3.73 -0.14
N SER A 42 18.70 -2.69 -0.86
CA SER A 42 18.98 -2.76 -2.31
C SER A 42 20.21 -3.61 -2.66
N THR A 43 20.99 -4.03 -1.68
CA THR A 43 22.01 -5.08 -1.84
C THR A 43 21.39 -6.45 -2.13
N ALA A 44 20.09 -6.63 -1.87
CA ALA A 44 19.35 -7.78 -2.34
C ALA A 44 19.14 -7.63 -3.86
N ASP A 45 19.72 -8.57 -4.61
CA ASP A 45 19.56 -8.78 -6.05
C ASP A 45 18.24 -8.19 -6.61
N PRO A 46 18.25 -7.34 -7.65
CA PRO A 46 17.05 -6.75 -8.24
C PRO A 46 15.95 -7.76 -8.56
N ALA A 47 16.30 -8.99 -8.93
CA ALA A 47 15.31 -10.04 -9.16
C ALA A 47 14.64 -10.51 -7.87
N SER A 48 15.29 -10.39 -6.72
CA SER A 48 14.73 -10.67 -5.40
C SER A 48 13.74 -9.59 -4.96
N ARG A 49 14.01 -8.31 -5.26
CA ARG A 49 13.04 -7.22 -5.02
C ARG A 49 11.77 -7.39 -5.86
N LEU A 50 11.92 -7.70 -7.15
CA LEU A 50 10.78 -7.94 -8.04
C LEU A 50 9.93 -9.14 -7.60
N ARG A 51 10.58 -10.24 -7.15
CA ARG A 51 9.90 -11.38 -6.55
C ARG A 51 9.09 -10.98 -5.31
N GLN A 52 9.70 -10.21 -4.42
CA GLN A 52 9.05 -9.77 -3.18
C GLN A 52 7.84 -8.85 -3.42
N GLU A 53 7.92 -7.97 -4.42
CA GLU A 53 6.79 -7.13 -4.86
C GLU A 53 5.67 -7.96 -5.50
N SER A 54 6.02 -8.96 -6.33
CA SER A 54 5.08 -9.89 -6.93
C SER A 54 4.36 -10.73 -5.87
N ASP A 55 5.08 -11.25 -4.89
CA ASP A 55 4.51 -12.05 -3.80
C ASP A 55 3.57 -11.21 -2.92
N ALA A 56 3.93 -9.95 -2.66
CA ALA A 56 3.07 -9.01 -1.94
C ALA A 56 1.77 -8.68 -2.70
N GLN A 57 1.84 -8.52 -4.03
CA GLN A 57 0.64 -8.34 -4.85
C GLN A 57 -0.24 -9.58 -4.85
N LEU A 58 0.35 -10.77 -4.99
CA LEU A 58 -0.39 -12.03 -4.95
C LEU A 58 -1.13 -12.19 -3.62
N GLY A 59 -0.46 -11.93 -2.49
CA GLY A 59 -1.08 -11.98 -1.18
C GLY A 59 -2.19 -10.95 -0.98
N ALA A 60 -2.05 -9.74 -1.53
CA ALA A 60 -3.11 -8.74 -1.51
C ALA A 60 -4.32 -9.18 -2.33
N TRP A 61 -4.09 -9.85 -3.47
CA TRP A 61 -5.15 -10.39 -4.32
C TRP A 61 -5.84 -11.56 -3.64
N GLU A 62 -5.11 -12.47 -3.01
CA GLU A 62 -5.66 -13.57 -2.21
C GLU A 62 -6.52 -13.06 -1.05
N ALA A 63 -6.07 -12.01 -0.36
CA ALA A 63 -6.83 -11.37 0.71
C ALA A 63 -8.13 -10.71 0.21
N LEU A 64 -8.08 -10.11 -0.99
CA LEU A 64 -9.26 -9.54 -1.65
C LEU A 64 -10.20 -10.60 -2.22
N SER A 65 -9.64 -11.72 -2.70
CA SER A 65 -10.38 -12.81 -3.34
C SER A 65 -10.92 -13.83 -2.34
N GLY A 66 -10.98 -13.49 -1.05
CA GLY A 66 -11.67 -14.30 -0.05
C GLY A 66 -13.09 -14.66 -0.52
N ARG A 67 -13.67 -15.70 0.07
CA ARG A 67 -15.02 -16.15 -0.29
C ARG A 67 -16.03 -15.05 0.06
N TRP A 68 -16.76 -14.53 -0.94
CA TRP A 68 -17.82 -13.54 -0.71
C TRP A 68 -18.85 -14.11 0.28
N GLU A 69 -19.27 -13.28 1.24
CA GLU A 69 -20.26 -13.70 2.24
C GLU A 69 -21.57 -14.10 1.54
N GLY A 70 -22.01 -15.34 1.78
CA GLY A 70 -23.17 -15.92 1.09
C GLY A 70 -22.84 -16.75 -0.15
N SER A 71 -21.56 -16.95 -0.50
CA SER A 71 -21.14 -17.89 -1.55
C SER A 71 -21.39 -19.38 -1.25
N GLU A 72 -21.90 -19.71 -0.05
CA GLU A 72 -22.42 -21.04 0.29
C GLU A 72 -23.95 -21.12 0.17
N ARG A 73 -24.62 -19.98 0.02
CA ARG A 73 -26.08 -19.93 -0.08
C ARG A 73 -26.51 -20.37 -1.48
N ASP A 74 -27.66 -21.02 -1.55
CA ASP A 74 -28.29 -21.33 -2.82
C ASP A 74 -28.66 -20.05 -3.57
N THR A 75 -28.61 -20.11 -4.90
CA THR A 75 -28.85 -18.93 -5.75
C THR A 75 -30.30 -18.47 -5.63
N ASP A 76 -31.24 -19.40 -5.49
CA ASP A 76 -32.67 -19.08 -5.41
C ASP A 76 -33.00 -18.39 -4.07
N ASP A 77 -32.35 -18.80 -2.98
CA ASP A 77 -32.49 -18.16 -1.67
C ASP A 77 -31.99 -16.71 -1.68
N LEU A 78 -30.88 -16.44 -2.37
CA LEU A 78 -30.34 -15.07 -2.52
C LEU A 78 -31.27 -14.18 -3.34
N ILE A 79 -31.84 -14.72 -4.41
CA ILE A 79 -32.80 -14.00 -5.26
C ILE A 79 -34.04 -13.64 -4.45
N ALA A 80 -34.60 -14.60 -3.69
CA ALA A 80 -35.78 -14.36 -2.86
C ALA A 80 -35.55 -13.25 -1.81
N ASP A 81 -34.38 -13.24 -1.17
CA ASP A 81 -33.99 -12.26 -0.16
C ASP A 81 -33.91 -10.83 -0.75
N ILE A 82 -33.37 -10.69 -1.96
CA ILE A 82 -33.31 -9.42 -2.69
C ILE A 82 -34.72 -8.91 -3.02
N TYR A 83 -35.61 -9.79 -3.46
CA TYR A 83 -36.99 -9.41 -3.77
C TYR A 83 -37.78 -9.04 -2.50
N LEU A 84 -37.57 -9.74 -1.39
CA LEU A 84 -38.22 -9.44 -0.10
C LEU A 84 -37.76 -8.11 0.51
N SER A 85 -36.48 -7.78 0.33
CA SER A 85 -35.89 -6.53 0.86
C SER A 85 -36.15 -5.30 -0.01
N ARG A 86 -36.73 -5.48 -1.21
CA ARG A 86 -37.04 -4.37 -2.11
C ARG A 86 -38.18 -3.51 -1.56
N THR A 87 -37.96 -2.21 -1.49
CA THR A 87 -39.01 -1.22 -1.25
C THR A 87 -39.72 -0.86 -2.57
N LEU A 88 -40.96 -0.39 -2.49
CA LEU A 88 -41.84 -0.08 -3.64
C LEU A 88 -41.34 1.07 -4.55
N GLY A 89 -40.14 1.62 -4.30
CA GLY A 89 -39.61 2.76 -5.03
C GLY A 89 -40.40 4.05 -4.77
N ARG A 90 -40.02 5.14 -5.45
CA ARG A 90 -40.78 6.40 -5.43
C ARG A 90 -41.73 6.43 -6.63
N GLU A 91 -42.98 6.84 -6.40
CA GLU A 91 -43.91 7.08 -7.49
C GLU A 91 -43.42 8.25 -8.35
N HIS A 92 -43.41 8.04 -9.67
CA HIS A 92 -43.12 9.07 -10.66
C HIS A 92 -44.29 9.18 -11.64
N THR A 93 -44.82 10.38 -11.78
CA THR A 93 -45.82 10.74 -12.79
C THR A 93 -45.10 11.09 -14.09
N LEU A 94 -45.54 10.48 -15.21
CA LEU A 94 -45.09 10.80 -16.56
C LEU A 94 -45.63 12.16 -17.04
#